data_AF-A0A7V9M9M1-F1
#
_entry.id   AF-A0A7V9M9M1-F1
#
_cell.length_a   1.000
_cell.length_b   1.000
_cell.length_c   1.000
_cell.angle_alpha   90.00
_cell.angle_beta   90.00
_cell.angle_gamma   90.00
#
_symmetry.space_group_name_H-M   'P 1'
#
loop_
_entity.id
_entity.type
_entity.pdbx_description
1 polymer ?
#
loop_
_entity_poly.entity_id
_entity_poly.type
_entity_poly.pdbx_seq_one_letter_code
_entity_poly.pdbx_strand_id
1 'polypeptide(L)'
;ITRASLEVSSAGLHVRHGKLYPNAGLLSAAREQGISITTASDAHVPENVGRDLDRAIEHAREAGYDTVTVFDRREARQEPLG
;
A
#
# COMPACT_ATOMS: atom_id res chain seq x y z
N ILE A 1 16.50 -0.44 -14.56
CA ILE A 1 15.43 0.56 -14.38
C ILE A 1 14.78 0.27 -13.04
N THR A 2 15.00 1.12 -12.03
CA THR A 2 14.30 0.98 -10.74
C THR A 2 12.84 1.33 -10.99
N ARG A 3 11.97 0.31 -11.05
CA ARG A 3 10.52 0.51 -11.20
C ARG A 3 9.99 1.12 -9.89
N ALA A 4 9.12 2.12 -10.00
CA ALA A 4 8.43 2.70 -8.84
C ALA A 4 7.43 1.69 -8.26
N SER A 5 7.17 1.77 -6.96
CA SER A 5 6.07 1.03 -6.32
C SER A 5 4.88 1.96 -6.09
N LEU A 6 3.68 1.42 -6.22
CA LEU A 6 2.44 2.12 -5.89
C LEU A 6 2.20 2.05 -4.39
N GLU A 7 1.87 3.18 -3.75
CA GLU A 7 1.54 3.19 -2.33
C GLU A 7 0.07 2.79 -2.10
N VAL A 8 -0.15 1.85 -1.18
CA VAL A 8 -1.45 1.54 -0.60
C VAL A 8 -1.53 2.21 0.78
N SER A 9 -2.38 3.22 0.90
CA SER A 9 -2.41 4.10 2.09
C SER A 9 -3.73 4.03 2.84
N SER A 10 -3.64 3.89 4.16
CA SER A 10 -4.80 3.92 5.08
C SER A 10 -5.29 5.33 5.39
N ALA A 11 -4.51 6.36 5.08
CA ALA A 11 -4.82 7.76 5.38
C ALA A 11 -6.18 8.22 4.84
N GLY A 12 -6.59 7.65 3.70
CA GLY A 12 -7.86 7.96 3.06
C GLY A 12 -9.11 7.61 3.90
N LEU A 13 -8.98 6.74 4.91
CA LEU A 13 -10.03 6.44 5.88
C LEU A 13 -10.29 7.60 6.86
N HIS A 14 -9.37 8.55 6.99
CA HIS A 14 -9.43 9.64 7.98
C HIS A 14 -9.67 11.01 7.35
N VAL A 15 -9.91 11.05 6.05
CA VAL A 15 -10.36 12.25 5.32
C VAL A 15 -11.81 12.08 4.89
N ARG A 16 -12.44 13.14 4.36
CA ARG A 16 -13.88 13.12 4.02
C ARG A 16 -14.31 12.02 3.07
N HIS A 17 -13.41 11.51 2.23
CA HIS A 17 -13.73 10.43 1.31
C HIS A 17 -13.92 9.08 2.02
N GLY A 18 -13.21 8.83 3.13
CA GLY A 18 -13.37 7.65 3.97
C GLY A 18 -13.04 6.33 3.28
N LYS A 19 -12.12 6.32 2.32
CA LYS A 19 -11.72 5.10 1.57
C LYS A 19 -10.21 5.03 1.45
N LEU A 20 -9.69 3.81 1.38
CA LEU A 20 -8.27 3.53 1.12
C LEU A 20 -7.81 4.11 -0.21
N TYR A 21 -6.53 4.45 -0.27
CA TYR A 21 -5.84 4.81 -1.50
C TYR A 21 -4.93 3.66 -1.97
N PRO A 22 -4.80 3.44 -3.29
CA PRO A 22 -5.74 3.91 -4.32
C PRO A 22 -7.09 3.19 -4.16
N ASN A 23 -8.08 3.62 -4.95
CA ASN A 23 -9.33 2.85 -5.03
C ASN A 23 -9.06 1.43 -5.59
N ALA A 24 -9.98 0.49 -5.31
CA ALA A 24 -9.81 -0.92 -5.68
C ALA A 24 -9.56 -1.12 -7.19
N GLY A 25 -10.29 -0.42 -8.05
CA GLY A 25 -10.15 -0.57 -9.51
C GLY A 25 -8.76 -0.20 -10.02
N LEU A 26 -8.18 0.89 -9.51
CA LEU A 26 -6.81 1.27 -9.85
C LEU A 26 -5.79 0.29 -9.27
N LEU A 27 -6.03 -0.23 -8.06
CA LEU A 27 -5.15 -1.20 -7.42
C LEU A 27 -5.09 -2.53 -8.21
N SER A 28 -6.25 -3.04 -8.63
CA SER A 28 -6.37 -4.22 -9.48
C SER A 28 -5.71 -4.01 -10.85
N ALA A 29 -5.94 -2.85 -11.49
CA ALA A 29 -5.29 -2.54 -12.77
C ALA A 29 -3.76 -2.47 -12.62
N ALA A 30 -3.25 -1.91 -11.52
CA ALA A 30 -1.82 -1.90 -11.23
C ALA A 30 -1.27 -3.33 -11.06
N ARG A 31 -2.03 -4.24 -10.43
CA ARG A 31 -1.63 -5.64 -10.24
C ARG A 31 -1.49 -6.37 -11.56
N GLU A 32 -2.45 -6.16 -12.47
CA GLU A 32 -2.45 -6.73 -13.83
C GLU A 32 -1.24 -6.29 -14.64
N GLN A 33 -0.76 -5.07 -14.43
CA GLN A 33 0.45 -4.53 -15.06
C GLN A 33 1.76 -4.94 -14.37
N GLY A 34 1.69 -5.72 -13.29
CA GLY A 34 2.85 -6.15 -12.52
C GLY A 34 3.57 -5.01 -11.79
N ILE A 35 2.85 -3.93 -11.46
CA ILE A 35 3.36 -2.85 -10.61
C ILE A 35 3.40 -3.38 -9.18
N SER A 36 4.53 -3.22 -8.50
CA SER A 36 4.66 -3.62 -7.09
C SER A 36 4.06 -2.56 -6.15
N ILE A 37 3.72 -2.96 -4.93
CA ILE A 37 3.12 -2.06 -3.94
C ILE A 37 4.00 -1.85 -2.71
N THR A 38 3.80 -0.73 -2.01
CA THR A 38 4.24 -0.49 -0.63
C THR A 38 3.03 -0.09 0.22
N THR A 39 3.12 -0.14 1.54
CA THR A 39 2.05 0.31 2.45
C THR A 39 2.45 1.56 3.22
N ALA A 40 1.49 2.41 3.55
CA ALA A 40 1.70 3.60 4.36
C ALA A 40 0.46 3.97 5.19
N SER A 41 0.67 4.70 6.28
CA SER A 41 -0.40 5.33 7.08
C SER A 41 -0.47 6.85 6.93
N ASP A 42 0.54 7.45 6.28
CA ASP A 42 0.72 8.91 6.21
C ASP A 42 0.61 9.61 7.59
N ALA A 43 1.23 8.98 8.59
CA ALA A 43 1.16 9.42 9.97
C ALA A 43 1.90 10.75 10.18
N HIS A 44 1.15 11.78 10.57
CA HIS A 44 1.68 13.10 10.95
C HIS A 44 1.93 13.25 12.46
N VAL A 45 1.51 12.25 13.25
CA VAL A 45 1.77 12.13 14.70
C VAL A 45 2.08 10.66 15.04
N PRO A 46 2.89 10.38 16.08
CA PRO A 46 3.35 9.02 16.39
C PRO A 46 2.23 7.99 16.59
N GLU A 47 1.11 8.41 17.18
CA GLU A 47 -0.04 7.54 17.49
C GLU A 47 -0.72 6.99 16.23
N ASN A 48 -0.52 7.63 15.08
CA ASN A 48 -1.09 7.19 13.81
C ASN A 48 -0.16 6.27 13.02
N VAL A 49 1.06 5.99 13.49
CA VAL A 49 1.99 5.09 12.78
C VAL A 49 1.36 3.70 12.68
N GLY A 50 1.18 3.24 11.45
CA GLY A 50 0.59 1.92 11.17
C GLY A 50 -0.91 1.85 11.45
N ARG A 51 -1.58 2.98 11.68
CA ARG A 51 -3.04 3.03 11.87
C ARG A 51 -3.76 2.39 10.69
N ASP A 52 -4.66 1.46 10.98
CA ASP A 52 -5.46 0.70 10.01
C ASP A 52 -4.62 -0.02 8.94
N LEU A 53 -3.40 -0.46 9.27
CA LEU A 53 -2.53 -1.23 8.38
C LEU A 53 -3.17 -2.56 7.95
N ASP A 54 -3.91 -3.21 8.86
CA ASP A 54 -4.69 -4.41 8.59
C ASP A 54 -5.71 -4.19 7.45
N ARG A 55 -6.38 -3.04 7.43
CA ARG A 55 -7.30 -2.64 6.35
C ARG A 55 -6.58 -2.46 5.02
N ALA A 56 -5.39 -1.86 5.03
CA ALA A 56 -4.58 -1.67 3.83
C ALA A 56 -4.06 -3.02 3.27
N ILE A 57 -3.67 -3.94 4.15
CA ILE A 57 -3.25 -5.30 3.78
C ILE A 57 -4.41 -6.07 3.14
N GLU A 58 -5.60 -6.05 3.75
CA GLU A 58 -6.79 -6.72 3.21
C GLU A 58 -7.12 -6.19 1.80
N HIS A 59 -7.15 -4.86 1.62
CA HIS A 59 -7.41 -4.22 0.33
C HIS A 59 -6.39 -4.61 -0.76
N ALA A 60 -5.12 -4.73 -0.39
CA ALA A 60 -4.08 -5.21 -1.30
C ALA A 60 -4.26 -6.70 -1.65
N ARG A 61 -4.61 -7.55 -0.68
CA ARG A 61 -4.89 -8.98 -0.92
C ARG A 61 -6.11 -9.16 -1.82
N GLU A 62 -7.17 -8.39 -1.62
CA GLU A 62 -8.37 -8.40 -2.48
C GLU A 62 -8.05 -8.02 -3.93
N ALA A 63 -7.07 -7.15 -4.14
CA ALA A 63 -6.57 -6.79 -5.47
C ALA A 63 -5.59 -7.83 -6.05
N GLY A 64 -5.26 -8.90 -5.33
CA GLY A 64 -4.43 -10.02 -5.79
C GLY A 64 -2.92 -9.89 -5.50
N TYR A 65 -2.53 -9.04 -4.55
CA TYR A 65 -1.12 -8.95 -4.11
C TYR A 65 -0.82 -9.95 -2.99
N ASP A 66 0.30 -10.66 -3.13
CA ASP A 66 0.83 -11.60 -2.11
C ASP A 66 2.11 -11.06 -1.42
N THR A 67 2.70 -10.01 -1.96
CA THR A 67 3.98 -9.43 -1.51
C THR A 67 3.91 -7.91 -1.44
N VAL A 68 4.79 -7.33 -0.63
CA VAL A 68 5.01 -5.89 -0.50
C VAL A 68 6.48 -5.56 -0.78
N THR A 69 6.73 -4.43 -1.42
CA THR A 69 8.06 -3.89 -1.58
C THR A 69 8.48 -3.12 -0.33
N VAL A 70 9.58 -3.53 0.28
CA VAL A 70 10.32 -2.74 1.27
C VAL A 70 11.57 -2.15 0.64
N PHE A 71 12.04 -1.03 1.19
CA PHE A 71 13.23 -0.34 0.70
C PHE A 71 14.26 -0.17 1.81
N ASP A 72 15.49 -0.59 1.55
CA ASP A 72 16.66 -0.31 2.38
C ASP A 72 17.73 0.36 1.52
N ARG A 73 18.23 1.54 1.91
CA ARG A 73 19.21 2.32 1.12
C ARG A 73 18.85 2.46 -0.37
N ARG A 74 17.55 2.63 -0.66
CA ARG A 74 16.96 2.71 -2.02
C ARG A 74 17.02 1.41 -2.84
N GLU A 75 17.39 0.30 -2.22
CA GLU A 75 17.31 -1.04 -2.79
C GLU A 75 15.96 -1.66 -2.43
N ALA A 76 15.22 -2.08 -3.45
CA ALA A 76 13.90 -2.69 -3.28
C ALA A 76 14.04 -4.20 -3.00
N ARG A 77 13.27 -4.70 -2.03
CA ARG A 77 13.13 -6.13 -1.75
C ARG A 77 11.64 -6.48 -1.61
N GLN A 78 11.23 -7.63 -2.13
CA GLN A 78 9.87 -8.14 -1.90
C GLN A 78 9.84 -8.92 -0.58
N GLU A 79 8.82 -8.69 0.22
CA GLU A 79 8.50 -9.41 1.46
C GLU A 79 7.07 -9.95 1.38
N PRO A 80 6.72 -11.03 2.12
CA PRO A 80 5.34 -11.46 2.25
C PRO A 80 4.44 -10.32 2.74
N LEU A 81 3.25 -10.18 2.14
CA LEU A 81 2.29 -9.16 2.54
C LEU A 81 1.55 -9.60 3.81
N GLY A 82 2.11 -9.25 4.98
CA GLY A 82 1.54 -9.52 6.31
C GLY A 82 1.83 -10.92 6.82
#